data_AF-A0A423IBM4-F1
#
_entry.id   AF-A0A423IBM4-F1
#
_cell.length_a   1.000
_cell.length_b   1.000
_cell.length_c   1.000
_cell.angle_alpha   90.00
_cell.angle_beta   90.00
_cell.angle_gamma   90.00
#
_symmetry.space_group_name_H-M   'P 1'
#
loop_
_entity.id
_entity.type
_entity.pdbx_description
1 polymer ?
#
loop_
_entity_poly.entity_id
_entity_poly.type
_entity_poly.pdbx_seq_one_letter_code
_entity_poly.pdbx_strand_id
1 'polypeptide(L)'
;MSDLVDRLVAHVLGLEVRLLACQARLTARTDPEALHDLRTTVRRLRSLLRPLRGLPGVEQVEAAASRVGELTTPLRDREVLAAYLLEHGQPEAAHRRMALMAEAYPAVAVSPELAQLLMIFDAFPRFLRASQRQGLLKGLRKRIEKRLGKQWKKLDVALHDPAHDRHRLRLLIKRVRYGIEAYPELDRLPKAALPRLKSAQGALGDWHDSWQWLARAQEEADLQPCVAVWKTTMADAEARADRVLDKLSATCFKS
;
A
#
# COMPACT_ATOMS: atom_id res chain seq x y z
N MET A 1 -20.55 10.59 -17.50
CA MET A 1 -19.52 11.43 -16.82
C MET A 1 -19.91 11.67 -15.37
N SER A 2 -21.18 12.02 -15.08
CA SER A 2 -21.68 12.11 -13.70
C SER A 2 -21.37 10.85 -12.89
N ASP A 3 -21.69 9.67 -13.42
CA ASP A 3 -21.55 8.40 -12.68
C ASP A 3 -20.11 8.08 -12.24
N LEU A 4 -19.10 8.54 -12.96
CA LEU A 4 -17.70 8.36 -12.55
C LEU A 4 -17.36 9.29 -11.38
N VAL A 5 -17.83 10.54 -11.45
CA VAL A 5 -17.61 11.52 -10.38
C VAL A 5 -18.42 11.14 -9.14
N ASP A 6 -19.65 10.67 -9.31
CA ASP A 6 -20.50 10.18 -8.22
C ASP A 6 -19.84 9.02 -7.48
N ARG A 7 -19.33 8.02 -8.20
CA ARG A 7 -18.56 6.92 -7.61
C ARG A 7 -17.27 7.38 -6.96
N LEU A 8 -16.53 8.31 -7.58
CA LEU A 8 -15.32 8.85 -6.99
C LEU A 8 -15.60 9.55 -5.66
N VAL A 9 -16.66 10.36 -5.59
CA VAL A 9 -17.07 11.04 -4.37
C VAL A 9 -17.51 10.03 -3.30
N ALA A 10 -18.28 9.00 -3.68
CA ALA A 10 -18.66 7.92 -2.77
C ALA A 10 -17.44 7.16 -2.22
N HIS A 11 -16.44 6.85 -3.06
CA HIS A 11 -15.19 6.23 -2.63
C HIS A 11 -14.40 7.11 -1.66
N VAL A 12 -14.31 8.42 -1.92
CA VAL A 12 -13.64 9.38 -1.05
C VAL A 12 -14.32 9.42 0.32
N LEU A 13 -15.64 9.59 0.37
CA LEU A 13 -16.42 9.59 1.62
C LEU A 13 -16.25 8.26 2.38
N GLY A 14 -16.28 7.13 1.67
CA GLY A 14 -16.07 5.82 2.28
C GLY A 14 -14.67 5.65 2.87
N LEU A 15 -13.63 6.24 2.26
CA LEU A 15 -12.28 6.26 2.81
C LEU A 15 -12.17 7.20 4.02
N GLU A 16 -12.88 8.32 4.00
CA GLU A 16 -12.87 9.31 5.08
C GLU A 16 -13.44 8.73 6.37
N VAL A 17 -14.63 8.11 6.28
CA VAL A 17 -15.26 7.41 7.40
C VAL A 17 -14.34 6.32 7.96
N ARG A 18 -13.63 5.58 7.08
CA ARG A 18 -12.66 4.56 7.52
C ARG A 18 -11.47 5.18 8.24
N LEU A 19 -10.94 6.31 7.77
CA LEU A 19 -9.83 6.99 8.44
C LEU A 19 -10.24 7.46 9.85
N LEU A 20 -11.42 8.07 9.99
CA LEU A 20 -11.97 8.48 11.28
C LEU A 20 -12.17 7.28 12.21
N ALA A 21 -12.73 6.17 11.72
CA ALA A 21 -12.89 4.95 12.50
C ALA A 21 -11.55 4.36 12.94
N CYS A 22 -10.54 4.37 12.09
CA CYS A 22 -9.19 3.93 12.45
C CYS A 22 -8.56 4.83 13.52
N GLN A 23 -8.72 6.16 13.41
CA GLN A 23 -8.24 7.09 14.43
C GLN A 23 -8.90 6.80 15.79
N ALA A 24 -10.22 6.65 15.83
CA ALA A 24 -10.94 6.34 17.06
C ALA A 24 -10.49 5.02 17.69
N ARG A 25 -10.28 3.97 16.88
CA ARG A 25 -9.75 2.66 17.34
C ARG A 25 -8.33 2.77 17.89
N LEU A 26 -7.46 3.55 17.25
CA LEU A 26 -6.10 3.82 17.73
C LEU A 26 -6.10 4.57 19.07
N THR A 27 -6.98 5.56 19.24
CA THR A 27 -7.17 6.28 20.51
C THR A 27 -7.66 5.35 21.61
N ALA A 28 -8.67 4.52 21.33
CA ALA A 28 -9.28 3.63 22.32
C ALA A 28 -8.41 2.43 22.67
N ARG A 29 -7.43 2.07 21.82
CA ARG A 29 -6.55 0.90 21.98
C ARG A 29 -7.31 -0.43 22.11
N THR A 30 -8.48 -0.53 21.49
CA THR A 30 -9.38 -1.68 21.61
C THR A 30 -9.16 -2.73 20.54
N ASP A 31 -8.31 -2.46 19.54
CA ASP A 31 -8.22 -3.27 18.33
C ASP A 31 -6.78 -3.33 17.79
N PRO A 32 -6.13 -4.51 17.79
CA PRO A 32 -4.76 -4.68 17.29
C PRO A 32 -4.63 -4.47 15.78
N GLU A 33 -5.72 -4.51 15.01
CA GLU A 33 -5.70 -4.29 13.56
C GLU A 33 -5.91 -2.81 13.18
N ALA A 34 -6.10 -1.91 14.15
CA ALA A 34 -6.38 -0.50 13.88
C ALA A 34 -5.27 0.19 13.04
N LEU A 35 -4.00 -0.08 13.35
CA LEU A 35 -2.87 0.47 12.59
C LEU A 35 -2.76 -0.16 11.19
N HIS A 36 -3.03 -1.47 11.07
CA HIS A 36 -3.11 -2.14 9.78
C HIS A 36 -4.15 -1.49 8.88
N ASP A 37 -5.35 -1.28 9.40
CA ASP A 37 -6.47 -0.72 8.68
C ASP A 37 -6.24 0.74 8.30
N LEU A 38 -5.66 1.54 9.19
CA LEU A 38 -5.25 2.91 8.87
C LEU A 38 -4.32 2.91 7.66
N ARG A 39 -3.27 2.07 7.68
CA ARG A 39 -2.28 1.98 6.59
C ARG A 39 -2.89 1.47 5.30
N THR A 40 -3.73 0.45 5.36
CA THR A 40 -4.44 -0.06 4.19
C THR A 40 -5.36 1.01 3.60
N THR A 41 -6.04 1.79 4.43
CA THR A 41 -6.92 2.90 4.01
C THR A 41 -6.12 4.04 3.37
N VAL A 42 -5.02 4.48 3.98
CA VAL A 42 -4.09 5.49 3.42
C VAL A 42 -3.50 5.02 2.09
N ARG A 43 -3.14 3.74 1.96
CA ARG A 43 -2.65 3.16 0.71
C ARG A 43 -3.71 3.17 -0.39
N ARG A 44 -4.96 2.83 -0.07
CA ARG A 44 -6.10 2.90 -1.00
C ARG A 44 -6.35 4.34 -1.44
N LEU A 45 -6.34 5.28 -0.49
CA LEU A 45 -6.45 6.71 -0.77
C LEU A 45 -5.38 7.19 -1.75
N ARG A 46 -4.10 6.89 -1.50
CA ARG A 46 -3.01 7.28 -2.42
C ARG A 46 -3.17 6.65 -3.80
N SER A 47 -3.72 5.45 -3.89
CA SER A 47 -3.94 4.76 -5.17
C SER A 47 -5.09 5.40 -5.95
N LEU A 48 -6.15 5.84 -5.26
CA LEU A 48 -7.23 6.65 -5.82
C LEU A 48 -6.73 8.02 -6.30
N LEU A 49 -5.87 8.70 -5.53
CA LEU A 49 -5.43 10.08 -5.86
C LEU A 49 -4.43 10.15 -7.02
N ARG A 50 -3.56 9.14 -7.19
CA ARG A 50 -2.48 9.17 -8.20
C ARG A 50 -2.98 9.41 -9.63
N PRO A 51 -4.08 8.77 -10.09
CA PRO A 51 -4.66 9.08 -11.40
C PRO A 51 -5.28 10.48 -11.52
N LEU A 52 -5.58 11.13 -10.40
CA LEU A 52 -6.23 12.43 -10.31
C LEU A 52 -5.26 13.62 -10.29
N ARG A 53 -3.95 13.40 -10.14
CA ARG A 53 -2.97 14.50 -10.06
C ARG A 53 -3.10 15.49 -11.23
N GLY A 54 -2.82 16.76 -10.94
CA GLY A 54 -3.10 17.89 -11.82
C GLY A 54 -4.54 18.41 -11.72
N LEU A 55 -5.40 17.78 -10.91
CA LEU A 55 -6.60 18.45 -10.38
C LEU A 55 -6.21 19.24 -9.12
N PRO A 56 -6.83 20.40 -8.85
CA PRO A 56 -6.47 21.16 -7.66
C PRO A 56 -6.77 20.37 -6.37
N GLY A 57 -6.04 20.63 -5.29
CA GLY A 57 -6.21 19.94 -4.00
C GLY A 57 -5.71 18.49 -3.93
N VAL A 58 -5.59 17.76 -5.06
CA VAL A 58 -5.21 16.34 -5.06
C VAL A 58 -3.81 16.10 -4.50
N GLU A 59 -2.85 16.94 -4.89
CA GLU A 59 -1.45 16.78 -4.50
C GLU A 59 -1.24 17.08 -3.02
N GLN A 60 -2.00 18.01 -2.46
CA GLN A 60 -2.01 18.32 -1.03
C GLN A 60 -2.51 17.12 -0.21
N VAL A 61 -3.63 16.50 -0.63
CA VAL A 61 -4.14 15.28 0.03
C VAL A 61 -3.15 14.13 -0.12
N GLU A 62 -2.57 13.94 -1.31
CA GLU A 62 -1.61 12.87 -1.54
C GLU A 62 -0.35 13.03 -0.68
N ALA A 63 0.15 14.26 -0.54
CA ALA A 63 1.29 14.57 0.32
C ALA A 63 0.98 14.30 1.80
N ALA A 64 -0.18 14.72 2.30
CA ALA A 64 -0.62 14.42 3.65
C ALA A 64 -0.75 12.91 3.90
N ALA A 65 -1.32 12.18 2.94
CA ALA A 65 -1.41 10.72 3.00
C ALA A 65 -0.03 10.05 2.95
N SER A 66 0.96 10.65 2.26
CA SER A 66 2.34 10.14 2.28
C SER A 66 2.97 10.27 3.66
N ARG A 67 2.83 11.43 4.31
CA ARG A 67 3.36 11.66 5.67
C ARG A 67 2.81 10.68 6.70
N VAL A 68 1.50 10.42 6.68
CA VAL A 68 0.90 9.38 7.54
C VAL A 68 1.47 7.99 7.21
N GLY A 69 1.69 7.70 5.92
CA GLY A 69 2.34 6.46 5.50
C GLY A 69 3.77 6.33 6.01
N GLU A 70 4.56 7.39 5.99
CA GLU A 70 5.93 7.45 6.50
C GLU A 70 5.97 7.26 8.01
N LEU A 71 5.15 8.03 8.76
CA LEU A 71 4.99 7.91 10.21
C LEU A 71 4.66 6.48 10.65
N THR A 72 3.75 5.81 9.95
CA THR A 72 3.22 4.50 10.36
C THR A 72 4.02 3.30 9.83
N THR A 73 5.00 3.50 8.93
CA THR A 73 5.73 2.36 8.33
C THR A 73 6.59 1.61 9.33
N PRO A 74 7.47 2.26 10.11
CA PRO A 74 8.27 1.57 11.11
C PRO A 74 7.42 0.84 12.17
N LEU A 75 6.26 1.42 12.51
CA LEU A 75 5.33 0.84 13.47
C LEU A 75 4.69 -0.44 12.94
N ARG A 76 4.26 -0.46 11.67
CA ARG A 76 3.72 -1.67 11.07
C ARG A 76 4.78 -2.73 10.84
N ASP A 77 5.98 -2.34 10.42
CA ASP A 77 7.08 -3.28 10.24
C ASP A 77 7.44 -3.96 11.58
N ARG A 78 7.27 -3.25 12.70
CA ARG A 78 7.36 -3.82 14.05
C ARG A 78 6.25 -4.82 14.36
N GLU A 79 4.98 -4.51 14.08
CA GLU A 79 3.86 -5.44 14.28
C GLU A 79 4.03 -6.73 13.47
N VAL A 80 4.42 -6.60 12.20
CA VAL A 80 4.60 -7.73 11.30
C VAL A 80 5.74 -8.64 11.79
N LEU A 81 6.87 -8.06 12.21
CA LEU A 81 7.96 -8.84 12.80
C LEU A 81 7.54 -9.48 14.13
N ALA A 82 6.82 -8.78 15.00
CA ALA A 82 6.37 -9.33 16.28
C ALA A 82 5.42 -10.53 16.09
N ALA A 83 4.47 -10.42 15.16
CA ALA A 83 3.58 -11.53 14.81
C ALA A 83 4.36 -12.74 14.29
N TYR A 84 5.30 -12.50 13.37
CA TYR A 84 6.18 -13.57 12.86
C TYR A 84 6.96 -14.26 13.99
N LEU A 85 7.61 -13.49 14.86
CA LEU A 85 8.40 -14.02 15.97
C LEU A 85 7.56 -14.87 16.92
N LEU A 86 6.33 -14.44 17.21
CA LEU A 86 5.41 -15.20 18.06
C LEU A 86 5.05 -16.55 17.42
N GLU A 87 4.72 -16.55 16.12
CA GLU A 87 4.40 -17.77 15.37
C GLU A 87 5.60 -18.73 15.26
N HIS A 88 6.84 -18.22 15.36
CA HIS A 88 8.07 -18.99 15.19
C HIS A 88 8.82 -19.26 16.52
N GLY A 89 8.09 -19.26 17.63
CA GLY A 89 8.63 -19.68 18.93
C GLY A 89 9.59 -18.70 19.59
N GLN A 90 9.48 -17.40 19.28
CA GLN A 90 10.28 -16.31 19.85
C GLN A 90 9.40 -15.30 20.64
N PRO A 91 8.65 -15.74 21.67
CA PRO A 91 7.65 -14.91 22.35
C PRO A 91 8.26 -13.71 23.06
N GLU A 92 9.45 -13.83 23.67
CA GLU A 92 10.10 -12.71 24.34
C GLU A 92 10.46 -11.57 23.38
N ALA A 93 11.02 -11.92 22.21
CA ALA A 93 11.36 -10.98 21.17
C ALA A 93 10.09 -10.31 20.58
N ALA A 94 9.00 -11.06 20.43
CA ALA A 94 7.71 -10.53 20.02
C ALA A 94 7.14 -9.54 21.07
N HIS A 95 7.12 -9.91 22.34
CA HIS A 95 6.58 -9.08 23.43
C HIS A 95 7.37 -7.78 23.61
N ARG A 96 8.71 -7.80 23.51
CA ARG A 96 9.52 -6.57 23.54
C ARG A 96 9.09 -5.56 22.48
N ARG A 97 8.80 -6.04 21.27
CA ARG A 97 8.33 -5.20 20.15
C ARG A 97 6.91 -4.70 20.39
N MET A 98 6.02 -5.53 20.91
CA MET A 98 4.63 -5.14 21.19
C MET A 98 4.50 -4.19 22.39
N ALA A 99 5.39 -4.25 23.38
CA ALA A 99 5.39 -3.32 24.51
C ALA A 99 5.50 -1.85 24.06
N LEU A 100 6.30 -1.59 23.02
CA LEU A 100 6.47 -0.26 22.42
C LEU A 100 5.21 0.23 21.67
N MET A 101 4.30 -0.68 21.31
CA MET A 101 3.08 -0.32 20.56
C MET A 101 2.01 0.31 21.44
N ALA A 102 2.04 0.05 22.76
CA ALA A 102 1.09 0.60 23.72
C ALA A 102 1.07 2.14 23.71
N GLU A 103 2.25 2.76 23.57
CA GLU A 103 2.41 4.21 23.45
C GLU A 103 2.33 4.69 21.99
N ALA A 104 2.75 3.86 21.04
CA ALA A 104 2.76 4.24 19.63
C ALA A 104 1.36 4.43 19.04
N TYR A 105 0.36 3.61 19.42
CA TYR A 105 -1.00 3.76 18.86
C TYR A 105 -1.65 5.11 19.20
N PRO A 106 -1.71 5.54 20.47
CA PRO A 106 -2.23 6.88 20.80
C PRO A 106 -1.41 7.99 20.16
N ALA A 107 -0.08 7.86 20.10
CA ALA A 107 0.79 8.84 19.48
C ALA A 107 0.46 9.05 17.99
N VAL A 108 0.16 7.98 17.25
CA VAL A 108 -0.34 8.09 15.86
C VAL A 108 -1.70 8.77 15.81
N ALA A 109 -2.62 8.41 16.72
CA ALA A 109 -3.99 8.93 16.72
C ALA A 109 -4.04 10.46 16.90
N VAL A 110 -3.15 11.01 17.72
CA VAL A 110 -3.03 12.46 17.99
C VAL A 110 -1.94 13.15 17.15
N SER A 111 -1.30 12.44 16.23
CA SER A 111 -0.21 12.97 15.43
C SER A 111 -0.66 14.14 14.53
N PRO A 112 0.20 15.16 14.33
CA PRO A 112 -0.11 16.26 13.43
C PRO A 112 -0.29 15.78 11.98
N GLU A 113 0.41 14.72 11.56
CA GLU A 113 0.28 14.14 10.22
C GLU A 113 -1.12 13.59 9.98
N LEU A 114 -1.67 12.84 10.95
CA LEU A 114 -3.02 12.28 10.83
C LEU A 114 -4.08 13.37 10.94
N ALA A 115 -3.93 14.30 11.88
CA ALA A 115 -4.84 15.43 12.03
C ALA A 115 -4.91 16.28 10.74
N GLN A 116 -3.75 16.56 10.13
CA GLN A 116 -3.68 17.31 8.87
C GLN A 116 -4.31 16.54 7.70
N LEU A 117 -4.08 15.22 7.61
CA LEU A 117 -4.73 14.41 6.58
C LEU A 117 -6.25 14.47 6.72
N LEU A 118 -6.79 14.26 7.93
CA LEU A 118 -8.23 14.29 8.18
C LEU A 118 -8.83 15.66 7.84
N MET A 119 -8.19 16.75 8.28
CA MET A 119 -8.63 18.12 8.00
C MET A 119 -8.71 18.42 6.50
N ILE A 120 -7.65 18.11 5.73
CA ILE A 120 -7.63 18.39 4.29
C ILE A 120 -8.63 17.49 3.57
N PHE A 121 -8.77 16.24 4.02
CA PHE A 121 -9.60 15.25 3.36
C PHE A 121 -11.10 15.48 3.55
N ASP A 122 -11.55 16.03 4.70
CA ASP A 122 -12.95 16.44 4.93
C ASP A 122 -13.47 17.43 3.88
N ALA A 123 -12.62 18.37 3.45
CA ALA A 123 -12.99 19.34 2.42
C ALA A 123 -12.95 18.76 0.99
N PHE A 124 -12.30 17.62 0.79
CA PHE A 124 -12.00 17.09 -0.53
C PHE A 124 -13.22 16.64 -1.36
N PRO A 125 -14.26 15.97 -0.78
CA PRO A 125 -15.51 15.69 -1.50
C PRO A 125 -16.17 16.95 -2.07
N ARG A 126 -16.24 18.02 -1.26
CA ARG A 126 -16.83 19.31 -1.66
C ARG A 126 -16.03 19.94 -2.79
N PHE A 127 -14.71 19.86 -2.70
CA PHE A 127 -13.80 20.31 -3.74
C PHE A 127 -13.98 19.55 -5.08
N LEU A 128 -14.13 18.23 -5.04
CA LEU A 128 -14.41 17.42 -6.25
C LEU A 128 -15.72 17.82 -6.91
N ARG A 129 -16.77 18.07 -6.12
CA ARG A 129 -18.07 18.54 -6.63
C ARG A 129 -18.00 19.95 -7.22
N ALA A 130 -17.25 20.86 -6.60
CA ALA A 130 -17.00 22.18 -7.17
C ALA A 130 -16.27 22.09 -8.51
N SER A 131 -15.21 21.26 -8.57
CA SER A 131 -14.47 20.99 -9.81
C SER A 131 -15.36 20.41 -10.92
N GLN A 132 -16.32 19.55 -10.56
CA GLN A 132 -17.31 19.02 -11.51
C GLN A 132 -18.17 20.14 -12.09
N ARG A 133 -18.76 20.99 -11.24
CA ARG A 133 -19.62 22.10 -11.65
C ARG A 133 -18.89 23.13 -12.53
N GLN A 134 -17.61 23.36 -12.25
CA GLN A 134 -16.74 24.26 -13.04
C GLN A 134 -16.20 23.61 -14.32
N GLY A 135 -16.54 22.35 -14.62
CA GLY A 135 -16.08 21.66 -15.82
C GLY A 135 -14.61 21.23 -15.80
N LEU A 136 -13.89 21.39 -14.68
CA LEU A 136 -12.47 21.04 -14.53
C LEU A 136 -12.21 19.53 -14.62
N LEU A 137 -13.25 18.71 -14.44
CA LEU A 137 -13.19 17.25 -14.57
C LEU A 137 -13.40 16.75 -16.00
N LYS A 138 -13.50 17.63 -17.01
CA LYS A 138 -13.67 17.22 -18.41
C LYS A 138 -12.51 16.30 -18.84
N GLY A 139 -12.86 15.13 -19.39
CA GLY A 139 -11.89 14.13 -19.82
C GLY A 139 -11.23 13.32 -18.69
N LEU A 140 -11.73 13.41 -17.45
CA LEU A 140 -11.19 12.69 -16.30
C LEU A 140 -11.03 11.19 -16.55
N ARG A 141 -12.04 10.54 -17.12
CA ARG A 141 -11.99 9.11 -17.48
C ARG A 141 -10.76 8.78 -18.34
N LYS A 142 -10.57 9.50 -19.45
CA LYS A 142 -9.44 9.30 -20.37
C LYS A 142 -8.10 9.55 -19.67
N ARG A 143 -8.04 10.53 -18.75
CA ARG A 143 -6.84 10.83 -17.96
C ARG A 143 -6.49 9.66 -17.02
N ILE A 144 -7.49 9.11 -16.33
CA ILE A 144 -7.31 7.96 -15.43
C ILE A 144 -6.84 6.74 -16.23
N GLU A 145 -7.57 6.38 -17.30
CA GLU A 145 -7.22 5.27 -18.20
C GLU A 145 -5.79 5.40 -18.74
N LYS A 146 -5.40 6.60 -19.21
CA LYS A 146 -4.04 6.87 -19.70
C LYS A 146 -2.98 6.65 -18.61
N ARG A 147 -3.26 7.06 -17.36
CA ARG A 147 -2.31 6.87 -16.25
C ARG A 147 -2.19 5.41 -15.82
N LEU A 148 -3.31 4.67 -15.75
CA LEU A 148 -3.31 3.24 -15.46
C LEU A 148 -2.57 2.45 -16.56
N GLY A 149 -2.85 2.74 -17.83
CA GLY A 149 -2.13 2.13 -18.97
C GLY A 149 -0.63 2.44 -18.97
N LYS A 150 -0.23 3.66 -18.59
CA LYS A 150 1.19 3.99 -18.39
C LYS A 150 1.84 3.16 -17.28
N GLN A 151 1.14 2.92 -16.17
CA GLN A 151 1.67 2.09 -15.08
C GLN A 151 1.83 0.63 -15.52
N TRP A 152 0.85 0.10 -16.25
CA TRP A 152 0.91 -1.23 -16.85
C TRP A 152 2.11 -1.39 -17.79
N LYS A 153 2.28 -0.45 -18.74
CA LYS A 153 3.44 -0.44 -19.64
C LYS A 153 4.78 -0.29 -18.90
N LYS A 154 4.80 0.43 -17.77
CA LYS A 154 6.03 0.58 -16.97
C LYS A 154 6.38 -0.72 -16.24
N LEU A 155 5.38 -1.50 -15.83
CA LEU A 155 5.58 -2.83 -15.28
C LEU A 155 6.07 -3.79 -16.37
N ASP A 156 5.46 -3.76 -17.55
CA ASP A 156 5.87 -4.55 -18.73
C ASP A 156 7.36 -4.40 -19.03
N VAL A 157 7.82 -3.15 -19.20
CA VAL A 157 9.22 -2.83 -19.49
C VAL A 157 10.15 -3.31 -18.37
N ALA A 158 9.72 -3.20 -17.10
CA ALA A 158 10.54 -3.62 -15.98
C ALA A 158 10.60 -5.15 -15.82
N LEU A 159 9.55 -5.88 -16.22
CA LEU A 159 9.54 -7.35 -16.20
C LEU A 159 10.45 -7.95 -17.26
N HIS A 160 10.58 -7.28 -18.42
CA HIS A 160 11.41 -7.73 -19.54
C HIS A 160 12.87 -7.24 -19.46
N ASP A 161 13.25 -6.54 -18.40
CA ASP A 161 14.64 -6.16 -18.15
C ASP A 161 15.39 -7.37 -17.54
N PRO A 162 16.41 -7.93 -18.21
CA PRO A 162 17.17 -9.08 -17.68
C PRO A 162 17.90 -8.78 -16.38
N ALA A 163 18.18 -7.50 -16.09
CA ALA A 163 18.82 -7.03 -14.88
C ALA A 163 17.82 -6.39 -13.91
N HIS A 164 16.54 -6.78 -13.98
CA HIS A 164 15.50 -6.15 -13.17
C HIS A 164 15.77 -6.27 -11.67
N ASP A 165 15.53 -5.17 -10.97
CA ASP A 165 15.53 -5.14 -9.51
C ASP A 165 14.17 -5.63 -8.97
N ARG A 166 14.19 -6.71 -8.17
CA ARG A 166 13.00 -7.29 -7.52
C ARG A 166 12.29 -6.31 -6.58
N HIS A 167 13.04 -5.45 -5.89
CA HIS A 167 12.46 -4.39 -5.06
C HIS A 167 11.68 -3.40 -5.92
N ARG A 168 12.28 -2.93 -7.01
CA ARG A 168 11.62 -2.06 -7.99
C ARG A 168 10.37 -2.72 -8.60
N LEU A 169 10.44 -4.00 -8.99
CA LEU A 169 9.29 -4.74 -9.50
C LEU A 169 8.16 -4.83 -8.46
N ARG A 170 8.49 -5.12 -7.19
CA ARG A 170 7.53 -5.14 -6.09
C ARG A 170 6.75 -3.83 -5.97
N LEU A 171 7.44 -2.70 -6.08
CA LEU A 171 6.79 -1.37 -6.05
C LEU A 171 5.89 -1.13 -7.27
N LEU A 172 6.30 -1.57 -8.46
CA LEU A 172 5.51 -1.44 -9.69
C LEU A 172 4.27 -2.35 -9.66
N ILE A 173 4.41 -3.60 -9.25
CA ILE A 173 3.31 -4.56 -9.08
C ILE A 173 2.28 -4.02 -8.09
N LYS A 174 2.72 -3.58 -6.91
CA LYS A 174 1.85 -2.92 -5.92
C LYS A 174 1.10 -1.76 -6.55
N ARG A 175 1.80 -0.89 -7.28
CA ARG A 175 1.21 0.29 -7.92
C ARG A 175 0.14 -0.07 -8.95
N VAL A 176 0.42 -1.03 -9.82
CA VAL A 176 -0.52 -1.51 -10.83
C VAL A 176 -1.74 -2.15 -10.15
N ARG A 177 -1.52 -3.07 -9.22
CA ARG A 177 -2.59 -3.78 -8.49
C ARG A 177 -3.56 -2.80 -7.82
N TYR A 178 -3.02 -1.87 -7.03
CA TYR A 178 -3.86 -0.92 -6.31
C TYR A 178 -4.53 0.10 -7.23
N GLY A 179 -3.93 0.43 -8.38
CA GLY A 179 -4.55 1.29 -9.38
C GLY A 179 -5.82 0.66 -9.97
N ILE A 180 -5.78 -0.63 -10.26
CA ILE A 180 -6.93 -1.39 -10.78
C ILE A 180 -8.00 -1.56 -9.69
N GLU A 181 -7.59 -1.92 -8.47
CA GLU A 181 -8.50 -2.07 -7.33
C GLU A 181 -9.21 -0.75 -6.99
N ALA A 182 -8.60 0.41 -7.28
CA ALA A 182 -9.20 1.73 -7.05
C ALA A 182 -10.19 2.16 -8.16
N TYR A 183 -10.08 1.59 -9.36
CA TYR A 183 -10.88 1.94 -10.54
C TYR A 183 -11.32 0.69 -11.32
N PRO A 184 -12.07 -0.25 -10.70
CA PRO A 184 -12.41 -1.53 -11.32
C PRO A 184 -13.22 -1.39 -12.61
N GLU A 185 -14.05 -0.35 -12.72
CA GLU A 185 -14.86 -0.06 -13.91
C GLU A 185 -14.05 0.46 -15.10
N LEU A 186 -12.79 0.85 -14.86
CA LEU A 186 -11.84 1.31 -15.88
C LEU A 186 -10.74 0.28 -16.13
N ASP A 187 -10.83 -0.90 -15.51
CA ASP A 187 -9.89 -1.98 -15.76
C ASP A 187 -10.01 -2.46 -17.21
N ARG A 188 -8.86 -2.52 -17.88
CA ARG A 188 -8.72 -3.01 -19.26
C ARG A 188 -7.66 -4.11 -19.35
N LEU A 189 -7.22 -4.63 -18.21
CA LEU A 189 -6.19 -5.66 -18.17
C LEU A 189 -6.77 -7.05 -18.45
N PRO A 190 -5.92 -8.02 -18.83
CA PRO A 190 -6.36 -9.40 -18.96
C PRO A 190 -7.02 -9.91 -17.66
N LYS A 191 -8.03 -10.78 -17.76
CA LYS A 191 -8.71 -11.35 -16.59
C LYS A 191 -7.75 -12.02 -15.59
N ALA A 192 -6.64 -12.56 -16.09
CA ALA A 192 -5.60 -13.18 -15.27
C ALA A 192 -4.69 -12.17 -14.54
N ALA A 193 -4.73 -10.87 -14.87
CA ALA A 193 -3.79 -9.88 -14.34
C ALA A 193 -3.91 -9.73 -12.82
N LEU A 194 -5.11 -9.51 -12.27
CA LEU A 194 -5.30 -9.33 -10.84
C LEU A 194 -4.80 -10.53 -10.00
N PRO A 195 -5.19 -11.80 -10.28
CA PRO A 195 -4.66 -12.93 -9.51
C PRO A 195 -3.15 -13.11 -9.67
N ARG A 196 -2.58 -12.87 -10.86
CA ARG A 196 -1.13 -12.93 -11.08
C ARG A 196 -0.38 -11.83 -10.33
N LEU A 197 -0.89 -10.59 -10.33
CA LEU A 197 -0.34 -9.48 -9.55
C LEU A 197 -0.41 -9.75 -8.04
N LYS A 198 -1.49 -10.37 -7.54
CA LYS A 198 -1.59 -10.79 -6.13
C LYS A 198 -0.54 -11.84 -5.79
N SER A 199 -0.38 -12.86 -6.63
CA SER A 199 0.63 -13.92 -6.45
C SER A 199 2.05 -13.36 -6.48
N ALA A 200 2.38 -12.51 -7.46
CA ALA A 200 3.68 -11.87 -7.57
C ALA A 200 3.96 -10.92 -6.39
N GLN A 201 2.96 -10.16 -5.94
CA GLN A 201 3.10 -9.33 -4.75
C GLN A 201 3.34 -10.16 -3.48
N GLY A 202 2.71 -11.33 -3.35
CA GLY A 202 2.91 -12.23 -2.22
C GLY A 202 4.34 -12.74 -2.15
N ALA A 203 4.82 -13.37 -3.23
CA ALA A 203 6.19 -13.92 -3.26
C ALA A 203 7.27 -12.85 -3.07
N LEU A 204 7.13 -11.68 -3.72
CA LEU A 204 8.03 -10.55 -3.50
C LEU A 204 7.87 -9.90 -2.11
N GLY A 205 6.72 -10.12 -1.45
CA GLY A 205 6.48 -9.75 -0.06
C GLY A 205 7.35 -10.58 0.87
N ASP A 206 7.22 -11.91 0.80
CA ASP A 206 7.97 -12.86 1.63
C ASP A 206 9.49 -12.67 1.51
N TRP A 207 9.98 -12.48 0.28
CA TRP A 207 11.39 -12.20 0.02
C TRP A 207 11.84 -10.89 0.67
N HIS A 208 11.05 -9.82 0.50
CA HIS A 208 11.38 -8.50 1.03
C HIS A 208 11.36 -8.47 2.55
N ASP A 209 10.40 -9.15 3.18
CA ASP A 209 10.26 -9.18 4.64
C ASP A 209 11.47 -9.93 5.25
N SER A 210 11.87 -11.07 4.66
CA SER A 210 13.09 -11.80 5.07
C SER A 210 14.35 -10.96 4.91
N TRP A 211 14.50 -10.23 3.79
CA TRP A 211 15.62 -9.32 3.56
C TRP A 211 15.67 -8.20 4.61
N GLN A 212 14.53 -7.58 4.93
CA GLN A 212 14.46 -6.54 5.97
C GLN A 212 14.81 -7.08 7.36
N TRP A 213 14.33 -8.27 7.71
CA TRP A 213 14.60 -8.86 9.02
C TRP A 213 16.06 -9.28 9.17
N LEU A 214 16.68 -9.81 8.11
CA LEU A 214 18.12 -10.10 8.10
C LEU A 214 18.97 -8.84 8.30
N ALA A 215 18.59 -7.72 7.69
CA ALA A 215 19.25 -6.44 7.93
C ALA A 215 19.12 -6.00 9.39
N ARG A 216 17.91 -6.09 9.98
CA ARG A 216 17.68 -5.76 11.39
C ARG A 216 18.43 -6.67 12.35
N ALA A 217 18.59 -7.95 12.04
CA ALA A 217 19.33 -8.89 12.87
C ALA A 217 20.81 -8.54 13.03
N GLN A 218 21.38 -7.71 12.13
CA GLN A 218 22.75 -7.20 12.28
C GLN A 218 22.89 -6.27 13.49
N GLU A 219 21.81 -5.60 13.89
CA GLU A 219 21.78 -4.62 14.97
C GLU A 219 21.04 -5.14 16.22
N GLU A 220 20.04 -6.01 16.02
CA GLU A 220 19.17 -6.53 17.07
C GLU A 220 19.57 -7.97 17.44
N ALA A 221 20.37 -8.13 18.51
CA ALA A 221 20.93 -9.42 18.93
C ALA A 221 19.86 -10.49 19.24
N ASP A 222 18.66 -10.07 19.66
CA ASP A 222 17.56 -10.99 19.96
C ASP A 222 16.94 -11.65 18.72
N LEU A 223 17.31 -11.20 17.52
CA LEU A 223 16.89 -11.80 16.25
C LEU A 223 17.85 -12.87 15.72
N GLN A 224 19.05 -13.00 16.33
CA GLN A 224 20.06 -13.97 15.90
C GLN A 224 19.55 -15.42 15.76
N PRO A 225 18.67 -15.93 16.66
CA PRO A 225 18.11 -17.27 16.50
C PRO A 225 17.33 -17.49 15.19
N CYS A 226 16.79 -16.43 14.58
CA CYS A 226 15.97 -16.52 13.37
C CYS A 226 16.79 -16.42 12.07
N VAL A 227 18.05 -15.98 12.13
CA VAL A 227 18.86 -15.64 10.95
C VAL A 227 19.01 -16.81 9.99
N ALA A 228 19.25 -18.03 10.50
CA ALA A 228 19.39 -19.21 9.66
C ALA A 228 18.11 -19.50 8.87
N VAL A 229 16.95 -19.47 9.54
CA VAL A 229 15.65 -19.69 8.91
C VAL A 229 15.34 -18.60 7.89
N TRP A 230 15.61 -17.33 8.20
CA TRP A 230 15.36 -16.23 7.27
C TRP A 230 16.24 -16.27 6.02
N LYS A 231 17.49 -16.72 6.13
CA LYS A 231 18.35 -16.94 4.95
C LYS A 231 17.76 -17.98 4.01
N THR A 232 17.33 -19.13 4.55
CA THR A 232 16.68 -20.18 3.76
C THR A 232 15.37 -19.70 3.15
N THR A 233 14.50 -19.09 3.96
CA THR A 233 13.21 -18.55 3.49
C THR A 233 13.39 -17.49 2.42
N MET A 234 14.41 -16.62 2.53
CA MET A 234 14.70 -15.60 1.52
C MET A 234 15.09 -16.24 0.19
N ALA A 235 15.97 -17.25 0.19
CA ALA A 235 16.38 -17.96 -1.01
C ALA A 235 15.20 -18.70 -1.68
N ASP A 236 14.36 -19.36 -0.89
CA ASP A 236 13.16 -20.02 -1.41
C ASP A 236 12.14 -19.01 -1.96
N ALA A 237 11.95 -17.89 -1.27
CA ALA A 237 11.06 -16.81 -1.70
C ALA A 237 11.57 -16.14 -2.98
N GLU A 238 12.88 -16.01 -3.15
CA GLU A 238 13.51 -15.52 -4.38
C GLU A 238 13.18 -16.43 -5.57
N ALA A 239 13.42 -17.74 -5.44
CA ALA A 239 13.09 -18.71 -6.49
C ALA A 239 11.58 -18.81 -6.76
N ARG A 240 10.73 -18.58 -5.74
CA ARG A 240 9.27 -18.45 -5.95
C ARG A 240 8.92 -17.16 -6.69
N ALA A 241 9.52 -16.04 -6.32
CA ALA A 241 9.29 -14.73 -6.92
C ALA A 241 9.58 -14.76 -8.42
N ASP A 242 10.72 -15.30 -8.83
CA ASP A 242 11.10 -15.38 -10.24
C ASP A 242 10.08 -16.20 -11.05
N ARG A 243 9.70 -17.38 -10.55
CA ARG A 243 8.67 -18.22 -11.20
C ARG A 243 7.31 -17.54 -11.34
N VAL A 244 6.88 -16.74 -10.35
CA VAL A 244 5.58 -16.04 -10.45
C VAL A 244 5.67 -14.80 -11.33
N LEU A 245 6.84 -14.16 -11.41
CA LEU A 245 7.10 -13.05 -12.33
C LEU A 245 7.12 -13.53 -13.78
N ASP A 246 7.76 -14.66 -14.08
CA ASP A 246 7.73 -15.28 -15.41
C ASP A 246 6.30 -15.61 -15.84
N LYS A 247 5.52 -16.21 -14.93
CA LYS A 247 4.09 -16.51 -15.17
C LYS A 247 3.28 -15.24 -15.37
N LEU A 248 3.54 -14.17 -14.62
CA LEU A 248 2.88 -12.89 -14.80
C LEU A 248 3.21 -12.31 -16.18
N SER A 249 4.49 -12.33 -16.58
CA SER A 249 4.94 -11.89 -17.89
C SER A 249 4.22 -12.66 -19.00
N ALA A 250 4.40 -13.98 -19.05
CA ALA A 250 3.84 -14.84 -20.10
C ALA A 250 2.31 -14.82 -20.20
N THR A 251 1.59 -14.67 -19.07
CA THR A 251 0.12 -14.69 -19.08
C THR A 251 -0.49 -13.33 -19.44
N CYS A 252 0.16 -12.22 -19.07
CA CYS A 252 -0.47 -10.90 -19.09
C CYS A 252 0.17 -9.91 -20.06
N PHE A 253 1.41 -10.15 -20.46
CA PHE A 253 2.14 -9.35 -21.41
C PHE A 253 2.41 -10.23 -22.62
N LYS A 254 2.05 -9.75 -23.82
CA LYS A 254 2.40 -10.45 -25.05
C LYS A 254 3.89 -10.24 -25.27
N SER A 255 4.64 -11.33 -25.42
CA SER A 255 5.96 -11.32 -26.05
C SER A 255 5.88 -10.69 -27.44
#